data_AF-A0A2R6I6F9-F1
#
_entry.id   AF-A0A2R6I6F9-F1
#
_cell.length_a   1.000
_cell.length_b   1.000
_cell.length_c   1.000
_cell.angle_alpha   90.00
_cell.angle_beta   90.00
_cell.angle_gamma   90.00
#
_symmetry.space_group_name_H-M   'P 1'
#
loop_
_entity.id
_entity.type
_entity.pdbx_description
1 polymer ?
#
loop_
_entity_poly.entity_id
_entity_poly.type
_entity_poly.pdbx_seq_one_letter_code
_entity_poly.pdbx_strand_id
1 'polypeptide(L)'
;MYVSNTVRPMVADPPEEPVSLVLRTDEDTDPETVVAAVETLGGHPERDLGFGDVLVTVPGDAVADVLEVTGLTAVETGAVAEMTDADGAGEDVELSDGEDTG
;
A
#
# COMPACT_ATOMS: atom_id res chain seq x y z
N MET A 1 2.33 0.11 15.46
CA MET A 1 1.71 0.07 14.13
C MET A 1 0.72 1.22 13.97
N TYR A 2 0.86 2.00 12.90
CA TYR A 2 -0.10 3.01 12.46
C TYR A 2 -1.21 2.35 11.62
N VAL A 3 -2.45 2.85 11.76
CA VAL A 3 -3.59 2.40 10.96
C VAL A 3 -4.31 3.65 10.47
N SER A 4 -4.52 3.74 9.15
CA SER A 4 -5.15 4.91 8.53
C SER A 4 -6.59 5.09 9.00
N ASN A 5 -7.10 6.32 8.93
CA ASN A 5 -8.49 6.63 9.29
C ASN A 5 -9.51 5.91 8.40
N THR A 6 -9.10 5.47 7.21
CA THR A 6 -9.95 4.73 6.27
C THR A 6 -10.00 3.24 6.60
N VAL A 7 -8.91 2.65 7.12
CA VAL A 7 -8.85 1.23 7.51
C VAL A 7 -9.56 0.97 8.84
N ARG A 8 -9.46 1.89 9.80
CA ARG A 8 -10.10 1.77 11.13
C ARG A 8 -11.58 1.36 11.11
N PRO A 9 -12.46 2.01 10.32
CA PRO A 9 -13.87 1.64 10.29
C PRO A 9 -14.12 0.25 9.67
N MET A 10 -13.27 -0.22 8.76
CA MET A 10 -13.41 -1.53 8.10
C MET A 10 -13.32 -2.71 9.09
N VAL A 11 -12.65 -2.52 10.23
CA VAL A 11 -12.60 -3.54 11.30
C VAL A 11 -13.96 -3.72 11.98
N ALA A 12 -14.70 -2.62 12.16
CA ALA A 12 -16.00 -2.64 12.81
C ALA A 12 -17.14 -2.99 11.85
N ASP A 13 -16.99 -2.61 10.57
CA ASP A 13 -17.92 -2.88 9.50
C ASP A 13 -17.14 -3.36 8.26
N PRO A 14 -16.83 -4.67 8.19
CA PRO A 14 -16.08 -5.24 7.08
C PRO A 14 -16.83 -5.10 5.75
N PRO A 15 -16.17 -4.61 4.68
CA PRO A 15 -16.80 -4.57 3.36
C PRO A 15 -17.03 -5.97 2.80
N GLU A 16 -18.09 -6.13 2.01
CA GLU A 16 -18.39 -7.41 1.33
C GLU A 16 -17.40 -7.69 0.19
N GLU A 17 -16.84 -6.64 -0.41
CA GLU A 17 -15.86 -6.74 -1.48
C GLU A 17 -14.42 -6.75 -0.93
N PRO A 18 -13.48 -7.45 -1.60
CA PRO A 18 -12.08 -7.39 -1.22
C PRO A 18 -11.54 -5.97 -1.23
N VAL A 19 -10.62 -5.68 -0.31
CA VAL A 19 -9.99 -4.37 -0.18
C VAL A 19 -8.51 -4.46 -0.43
N SER A 20 -8.00 -3.46 -1.15
CA SER A 20 -6.56 -3.28 -1.33
C SER A 20 -5.98 -2.52 -0.14
N LEU A 21 -4.91 -3.05 0.44
CA LEU A 21 -4.19 -2.49 1.58
C LEU A 21 -2.71 -2.34 1.25
N VAL A 22 -2.12 -1.23 1.67
CA VAL A 22 -0.67 -1.05 1.71
C VAL A 22 -0.20 -1.46 3.10
N LEU A 23 0.72 -2.43 3.14
CA LEU A 23 1.35 -2.91 4.37
C LEU A 23 2.81 -2.47 4.36
N ARG A 24 3.22 -1.72 5.38
CA ARG A 24 4.61 -1.33 5.58
C ARG A 24 5.23 -2.18 6.68
N THR A 25 6.35 -2.82 6.39
CA THR A 25 7.12 -3.57 7.38
C THR A 25 8.06 -2.67 8.19
N ASP A 26 8.55 -3.15 9.33
CA ASP A 26 9.72 -2.56 9.98
C ASP A 26 11.02 -2.94 9.25
N GLU A 27 12.11 -2.26 9.62
CA GLU A 27 13.44 -2.43 8.98
C GLU A 27 14.06 -3.81 9.19
N ASP A 28 13.61 -4.55 10.21
CA ASP A 28 14.10 -5.89 10.55
C ASP A 28 13.19 -7.00 10.00
N THR A 29 12.01 -6.65 9.50
CA THR A 29 11.00 -7.59 9.01
C THR A 29 11.09 -7.76 7.49
N ASP A 30 11.23 -9.02 7.08
CA ASP A 30 11.20 -9.42 5.67
C ASP A 30 9.78 -9.33 5.09
N PRO A 31 9.54 -8.50 4.05
CA PRO A 31 8.24 -8.38 3.39
C PRO A 31 7.66 -9.70 2.90
N GLU A 32 8.51 -10.65 2.48
CA GLU A 32 8.03 -11.97 2.04
C GLU A 32 7.33 -12.75 3.16
N THR A 33 7.75 -12.55 4.42
CA THR A 33 7.10 -13.16 5.59
C THR A 33 5.70 -12.57 5.83
N VAL A 34 5.54 -11.26 5.61
CA VAL A 34 4.24 -10.57 5.70
C VAL A 34 3.31 -11.03 4.58
N VAL A 35 3.82 -11.15 3.35
CA VAL A 35 3.04 -11.67 2.22
C VAL A 35 2.53 -13.07 2.51
N ALA A 36 3.39 -13.97 2.97
CA ALA A 36 2.98 -15.33 3.32
C ALA A 36 1.89 -15.35 4.42
N ALA A 37 1.99 -14.45 5.42
CA ALA A 37 0.96 -14.31 6.45
C ALA A 37 -0.38 -13.85 5.85
N VAL A 38 -0.36 -12.84 4.98
CA VAL A 38 -1.55 -12.35 4.27
C VAL A 38 -2.20 -13.43 3.41
N GLU A 39 -1.40 -14.24 2.70
CA GLU A 39 -1.91 -15.37 1.92
C GLU A 39 -2.65 -16.40 2.79
N THR A 40 -2.19 -16.64 4.02
CA THR A 40 -2.89 -17.54 4.95
C THR A 40 -4.26 -17.01 5.39
N LEU A 41 -4.47 -15.71 5.29
CA LEU A 41 -5.74 -15.02 5.59
C LEU A 41 -6.65 -14.94 4.35
N GLY A 42 -6.28 -15.59 3.25
CA GLY A 42 -7.03 -15.52 1.98
C GLY A 42 -6.76 -14.26 1.17
N GLY A 43 -5.77 -13.46 1.57
CA GLY A 43 -5.28 -12.33 0.79
C GLY A 43 -4.34 -12.76 -0.33
N HIS A 44 -3.97 -11.81 -1.19
CA HIS A 44 -3.00 -12.01 -2.25
C HIS A 44 -2.14 -10.77 -2.45
N PRO A 45 -0.84 -10.92 -2.72
CA PRO A 45 0.02 -9.80 -3.08
C PRO A 45 -0.32 -9.31 -4.50
N GLU A 46 -0.48 -8.00 -4.64
CA GLU A 46 -0.65 -7.34 -5.94
C GLU A 46 0.70 -6.88 -6.47
N ARG A 47 1.47 -6.17 -5.63
CA ARG A 47 2.69 -5.50 -6.05
C ARG A 47 3.60 -5.15 -4.88
N ASP A 48 4.91 -5.28 -5.09
CA ASP A 48 5.96 -4.72 -4.23
C ASP A 48 6.13 -3.22 -4.53
N LEU A 49 5.99 -2.37 -3.52
CA LEU A 49 6.11 -0.91 -3.63
C LEU A 49 7.53 -0.41 -3.30
N GLY A 50 8.43 -1.30 -2.89
CA GLY A 50 9.77 -1.01 -2.42
C GLY A 50 9.81 -0.54 -0.97
N PHE A 51 11.02 -0.45 -0.42
CA PHE A 51 11.27 0.05 0.95
C PHE A 51 10.55 -0.71 2.08
N GLY A 52 10.18 -1.96 1.85
CA GLY A 52 9.42 -2.76 2.82
C GLY A 52 7.91 -2.58 2.73
N ASP A 53 7.41 -1.90 1.69
CA ASP A 53 5.98 -1.71 1.45
C ASP A 53 5.46 -2.72 0.43
N VAL A 54 4.33 -3.36 0.73
CA VAL A 54 3.64 -4.26 -0.19
C VAL A 54 2.16 -3.90 -0.32
N LEU A 55 1.67 -3.87 -1.55
CA LEU A 55 0.25 -3.78 -1.86
C LEU A 55 -0.33 -5.18 -1.92
N VAL A 56 -1.37 -5.41 -1.13
CA VAL A 56 -2.10 -6.68 -1.07
C VAL A 56 -3.60 -6.42 -1.24
N THR A 57 -4.33 -7.44 -1.69
CA THR A 57 -5.78 -7.47 -1.68
C THR A 57 -6.23 -8.52 -0.67
N VAL A 58 -7.14 -8.17 0.24
CA VAL A 58 -7.64 -9.08 1.29
C VAL A 58 -9.17 -9.08 1.33
N PRO A 59 -9.81 -10.18 1.75
CA PRO A 59 -11.22 -10.18 2.12
C PRO A 59 -11.50 -9.11 3.18
N GLY A 60 -12.66 -8.45 3.12
CA GLY A 60 -13.00 -7.42 4.10
C GLY A 60 -13.01 -7.95 5.54
N ASP A 61 -13.46 -9.19 5.75
CA ASP A 61 -13.48 -9.85 7.06
C ASP A 61 -12.07 -10.20 7.58
N ALA A 62 -11.08 -10.30 6.70
CA ALA A 62 -9.68 -10.55 7.06
C ALA A 62 -8.93 -9.26 7.48
N VAL A 63 -9.51 -8.07 7.31
CA VAL A 63 -8.85 -6.79 7.65
C VAL A 63 -8.42 -6.75 9.11
N ALA A 64 -9.25 -7.27 10.02
CA ALA A 64 -8.91 -7.32 11.44
C ALA A 64 -7.69 -8.23 11.70
N ASP A 65 -7.63 -9.39 11.03
CA ASP A 65 -6.52 -10.33 11.18
C ASP A 65 -5.22 -9.81 10.57
N VAL A 66 -5.29 -9.03 9.49
CA VAL A 66 -4.14 -8.35 8.88
C VAL A 66 -3.48 -7.38 9.87
N LEU A 67 -4.26 -6.69 10.71
CA LEU A 67 -3.72 -5.79 11.73
C LEU A 67 -2.91 -6.50 12.82
N GLU A 68 -3.08 -7.81 12.97
CA GLU A 68 -2.36 -8.63 13.95
C GLU A 68 -1.08 -9.27 13.36
N VAL A 69 -0.81 -9.06 12.06
CA VAL A 69 0.42 -9.55 11.42
C VAL A 69 1.63 -8.87 12.06
N THR A 70 2.57 -9.70 12.50
CA THR A 70 3.79 -9.23 13.16
C THR A 70 4.73 -8.57 12.16
N GLY A 71 5.39 -7.50 12.59
CA GLY A 71 6.39 -6.79 11.79
C GLY A 71 5.84 -5.63 10.97
N LEU A 72 4.55 -5.30 11.15
CA LEU A 72 3.92 -4.16 10.50
C LEU A 72 4.12 -2.85 11.27
N THR A 73 4.57 -1.82 10.57
CA THR A 73 4.65 -0.45 11.11
C THR A 73 3.48 0.41 10.66
N ALA A 74 2.87 0.15 9.50
CA ALA A 74 1.69 0.86 9.00
C ALA A 74 0.76 -0.04 8.15
N VAL A 75 -0.54 0.24 8.24
CA VAL A 75 -1.59 -0.31 7.37
C VAL A 75 -2.47 0.80 6.83
N GLU A 76 -2.54 0.91 5.51
CA GLU A 76 -3.26 1.96 4.79
C GLU A 76 -4.07 1.36 3.63
N THR A 77 -4.94 2.15 3.01
CA THR A 77 -5.72 1.69 1.85
C THR A 77 -4.90 1.82 0.55
N GLY A 78 -5.12 0.92 -0.40
CA GLY A 78 -4.47 0.90 -1.72
C GLY A 78 -4.61 2.19 -2.53
N ALA A 79 -5.64 3.00 -2.26
CA ALA A 79 -5.82 4.32 -2.86
C ALA A 79 -4.60 5.25 -2.68
N VAL A 80 -3.80 5.06 -1.62
CA VAL A 80 -2.54 5.81 -1.40
C VAL A 80 -1.47 5.37 -2.41
N ALA A 81 -1.39 4.08 -2.72
CA ALA A 81 -0.47 3.56 -3.73
C ALA A 81 -0.87 4.07 -5.13
N GLU A 82 -2.16 4.00 -5.49
CA GLU A 82 -2.64 4.47 -6.79
C GLU A 82 -2.36 5.96 -7.07
N MET A 83 -2.42 6.81 -6.04
CA MET A 83 -2.05 8.23 -6.17
C MET A 83 -0.54 8.42 -6.39
N THR A 84 0.29 7.50 -5.91
CA THR A 84 1.75 7.58 -6.04
C THR A 84 2.21 7.05 -7.41
N ASP A 85 1.45 6.14 -8.03
CA ASP A 85 1.69 5.66 -9.41
C ASP A 85 1.11 6.56 -10.49
N ALA A 86 0.16 7.42 -10.15
CA ALA A 86 -0.45 8.36 -11.10
C ALA A 86 0.54 9.44 -11.60
N ASP A 87 1.73 9.54 -10.99
CA ASP A 87 2.88 10.26 -11.53
C ASP A 87 3.92 9.26 -12.04
N GLY A 88 3.88 9.01 -13.35
CA GLY A 88 5.14 8.92 -14.06
C GLY A 88 5.96 10.15 -13.66
N ALA A 89 7.07 9.95 -12.94
CA ALA A 89 8.11 10.95 -12.84
C ALA A 89 8.61 11.25 -14.28
N GLY A 90 7.96 12.20 -14.95
CA GLY A 90 8.15 12.44 -16.37
C GLY A 90 6.98 13.17 -17.03
N GLU A 91 6.54 14.31 -16.50
CA GLU A 91 6.16 15.38 -17.43
C GLU A 91 7.45 16.13 -17.79
N ASP A 92 7.80 16.04 -19.07
CA ASP A 92 8.99 16.60 -19.68
C ASP A 92 9.21 18.06 -19.28
N VAL A 93 10.37 18.35 -18.69
CA VAL A 93 10.91 19.72 -18.71
C VAL A 93 11.36 20.02 -20.13
N GLU A 94 10.47 20.54 -20.97
CA GLU A 94 10.89 21.28 -22.17
C GLU A 94 11.59 22.57 -21.72
N LEU A 95 12.89 22.48 -21.46
CA LEU A 95 13.79 23.62 -21.48
C LEU A 95 13.88 24.09 -22.94
N SER A 96 12.88 24.85 -23.39
CA SER A 96 13.03 25.65 -24.60
C SER A 96 13.90 26.86 -24.26
N ASP A 97 15.14 26.73 -24.73
CA ASP A 97 16.24 27.68 -24.80
C ASP A 97 15.80 29.09 -25.20
N GLY A 98 16.48 30.10 -24.65
CA GLY A 98 16.06 31.49 -24.73
C GLY A 98 16.09 32.09 -26.15
N GLU A 99 15.05 32.86 -26.46
CA GLU A 99 15.09 33.87 -27.51
C GLU A 99 15.01 35.26 -26.85
N ASP A 100 16.18 35.89 -26.63
CA ASP A 100 16.27 37.35 -26.53
C ASP A 100 16.88 37.87 -27.83
N THR A 101 16.01 38.53 -28.58
CA THR A 101 16.16 39.02 -29.95
C THR A 101 17.22 40.11 -30.06
N GLY A 102 18.14 39.96 -31.00
CA GLY A 102 19.00 41.06 -31.50
C GLY A 102 18.28 42.05 -32.39
#